data_AF-A0AAN7F949-F1
#
_entry.id   AF-A0AAN7F949-F1
#
_cell.length_a   1.000
_cell.length_b   1.000
_cell.length_c   1.000
_cell.angle_alpha   90.00
_cell.angle_beta   90.00
_cell.angle_gamma   90.00
#
_symmetry.space_group_name_H-M   'P 1'
#
loop_
_entity.id
_entity.type
_entity.pdbx_description
1 polymer ?
#
loop_
_entity_poly.entity_id
_entity_poly.type
_entity_poly.pdbx_seq_one_letter_code
_entity_poly.pdbx_strand_id
1 'polypeptide(L)'
;MIRRSAALFTTPLTSNFTGTGTAFLLFTNNDCVISSIVQFHSRASPNDKKDVNPGRPSRILELEKLLRDSGGGGIGNINDALILFDKMLQRRPMPSIMCFNQLLGVIAKMNHYSTVISLSKQMGMLGIMPDVSTLSIMINCFIQLNQMGCGFSVFGKLLKLGFEPNAKTMTTLIKGLCKMGNTSGAIQLLRKMEGVCKPDVVTFNTIIDSFCKGGLITEALNLFSEMINKGIPPNVVTYSSLIHGACNLGRWKDATRLLNEMVSKKIEPNVQTFTILVNAYCKEGLVEEAQYVVE
;
A
#
# COMPACT_ATOMS: atom_id res chain seq x y z
N MET A 1 19.03 47.18 19.14
CA MET A 1 17.67 47.56 19.56
C MET A 1 16.90 48.05 18.35
N ILE A 2 16.03 47.23 17.76
CA ILE A 2 15.00 47.69 16.82
C ILE A 2 13.69 47.05 17.29
N ARG A 3 12.87 47.85 18.00
CA ARG A 3 11.47 47.55 18.29
C ARG A 3 10.71 47.54 16.96
N ARG A 4 9.96 46.48 16.65
CA ARG A 4 8.90 46.55 15.64
C ARG A 4 7.59 46.06 16.26
N SER A 5 6.65 46.99 16.25
CA SER A 5 5.29 46.92 16.75
C SER A 5 4.47 45.89 15.97
N ALA A 6 3.68 45.06 16.66
CA ALA A 6 2.66 44.22 16.04
C ALA A 6 1.43 45.07 15.72
N ALA A 7 0.94 45.03 14.49
CA ALA A 7 -0.35 45.59 14.09
C ALA A 7 -1.37 44.46 13.94
N LEU A 8 -2.48 44.55 14.67
CA LEU A 8 -3.67 43.72 14.48
C LEU A 8 -4.51 44.31 13.35
N PHE A 9 -4.65 43.61 12.23
CA PHE A 9 -5.67 43.91 11.23
C PHE A 9 -6.85 42.95 11.44
N THR A 10 -7.97 43.48 11.93
CA THR A 10 -9.28 42.82 11.87
C THR A 10 -10.05 43.42 10.70
N THR A 11 -10.37 42.62 9.69
CA THR A 11 -11.37 43.00 8.68
C THR A 11 -12.70 42.32 9.01
N PRO A 12 -13.84 43.02 9.00
CA PRO A 12 -15.13 42.39 9.24
C PRO A 12 -15.63 41.73 7.95
N LEU A 13 -15.83 40.40 7.99
CA LEU A 13 -16.64 39.70 7.00
C LEU A 13 -18.10 39.80 7.43
N THR A 14 -18.89 40.56 6.66
CA THR A 14 -20.34 40.58 6.75
C THR A 14 -20.91 39.33 6.07
N SER A 15 -21.26 38.29 6.85
CA SER A 15 -22.41 37.40 6.59
C SER A 15 -22.48 36.24 7.61
N ASN A 16 -23.47 36.33 8.51
CA ASN A 16 -24.19 35.26 9.23
C ASN A 16 -23.46 33.96 9.64
N PHE A 17 -22.25 34.05 10.19
CA PHE A 17 -21.67 32.96 10.99
C PHE A 17 -21.18 33.51 12.33
N THR A 18 -21.85 33.13 13.43
CA THR A 18 -21.39 33.42 14.79
C THR A 18 -20.41 32.33 15.23
N GLY A 19 -19.11 32.60 15.13
CA GLY A 19 -18.05 31.77 15.71
C GLY A 19 -16.79 32.59 15.94
N THR A 20 -16.42 32.82 17.20
CA THR A 20 -15.17 33.49 17.59
C THR A 20 -14.06 32.47 17.75
N GLY A 21 -13.02 32.54 16.92
CA GLY A 21 -11.77 31.80 17.11
C GLY A 21 -10.58 32.73 16.91
N THR A 22 -9.76 32.92 17.94
CA THR A 22 -8.49 33.68 17.84
C THR A 22 -7.35 32.73 17.48
N ALA A 23 -6.67 32.98 16.36
CA ALA A 23 -5.42 32.29 16.01
C ALA A 23 -4.22 33.12 16.49
N PHE A 24 -3.26 32.50 17.17
CA PHE A 24 -1.95 33.09 17.45
C PHE A 24 -0.92 32.52 16.47
N LEU A 25 -0.18 33.41 15.80
CA LEU A 25 1.02 33.05 15.04
C LEU A 25 2.24 33.24 15.94
N LEU A 26 2.99 32.17 16.20
CA LEU A 26 4.34 32.25 16.76
C LEU A 26 5.35 31.93 15.66
N PHE A 27 6.23 32.88 15.36
CA PHE A 27 7.38 32.67 14.48
C PHE A 27 8.61 32.41 15.33
N THR A 28 9.25 31.24 15.16
CA THR A 28 10.65 31.05 15.49
C THR A 28 11.39 30.43 14.32
N ASN A 29 12.63 30.88 14.12
CA ASN A 29 13.42 30.73 12.91
C ASN A 29 13.55 29.28 12.38
N ASN A 30 13.26 29.16 11.08
CA ASN A 30 13.71 28.14 10.12
C ASN A 30 13.04 26.77 9.96
N ASP A 31 11.89 26.47 10.58
CA ASP A 31 11.05 25.34 10.13
C ASP A 31 9.56 25.66 10.28
N CYS A 32 8.79 25.57 9.19
CA CYS A 32 7.36 25.82 9.18
C CYS A 32 6.59 24.51 9.41
N VAL A 33 6.19 24.23 10.65
CA VAL A 33 5.27 23.14 10.98
C VAL A 33 3.89 23.73 11.23
N ILE A 34 3.02 23.69 10.21
CA ILE A 34 1.59 23.99 10.39
C ILE A 34 0.91 22.72 10.90
N SER A 35 0.70 22.63 12.22
CA SER A 35 -0.36 21.79 12.78
C SER A 35 -1.53 22.69 13.11
N SER A 36 -2.58 22.64 12.29
CA SER A 36 -3.85 23.30 12.59
C SER A 36 -4.92 22.24 12.69
N ILE A 37 -5.22 21.81 13.92
CA ILE A 37 -6.42 21.07 14.23
C ILE A 37 -7.54 22.10 14.40
N VAL A 38 -8.41 22.25 13.40
CA VAL A 38 -9.69 22.94 13.56
C VAL A 38 -10.74 21.87 13.86
N GLN A 39 -11.14 21.73 15.12
CA GLN A 39 -12.30 20.90 15.49
C GLN A 39 -13.59 21.69 15.24
N PHE A 40 -14.30 21.38 14.15
CA PHE A 40 -15.68 21.81 13.98
C PHE A 40 -16.60 20.89 14.79
N HIS A 41 -17.17 21.42 15.87
CA HIS A 41 -18.33 20.81 16.52
C HIS A 41 -19.60 21.33 15.84
N SER A 42 -20.20 20.51 14.97
CA SER A 42 -21.54 20.75 14.43
C SER A 42 -22.58 20.56 15.54
N ARG A 43 -23.18 21.65 16.04
CA ARG A 43 -24.44 21.57 16.79
C ARG A 43 -25.56 21.30 15.79
N ALA A 44 -26.09 20.07 15.79
CA ALA A 44 -27.31 19.73 15.07
C ALA A 44 -28.50 20.50 15.68
N SER A 45 -29.27 21.17 14.84
CA SER A 45 -30.52 21.84 15.23
C SER A 45 -31.64 20.79 15.39
N PRO A 46 -32.44 20.81 16.46
CA PRO A 46 -33.41 19.75 16.73
C PRO A 46 -34.72 20.04 16.00
N ASN A 47 -34.86 19.68 14.71
CA ASN A 47 -36.20 19.63 14.09
C ASN A 47 -36.39 18.87 12.76
N ASP A 48 -35.55 17.88 12.42
CA ASP A 48 -35.85 16.95 11.32
C ASP A 48 -36.11 15.53 11.85
N LYS A 49 -37.26 15.34 12.47
CA LYS A 49 -37.88 14.02 12.67
C LYS A 49 -39.15 13.93 11.84
N LYS A 50 -39.04 13.48 10.58
CA LYS A 50 -40.15 12.81 9.88
C LYS A 50 -39.64 11.67 9.00
N ASP A 51 -40.16 10.49 9.33
CA ASP A 51 -40.37 9.30 8.50
C ASP A 51 -39.14 8.49 8.03
N VAL A 52 -38.56 7.71 8.95
CA VAL A 52 -37.81 6.49 8.60
C VAL A 52 -38.66 5.27 8.95
N ASN A 53 -39.13 4.59 7.91
CA ASN A 53 -39.86 3.33 7.98
C ASN A 53 -38.91 2.20 8.44
N PRO A 54 -39.14 1.48 9.55
CA PRO A 54 -38.13 0.63 10.20
C PRO A 54 -37.90 -0.76 9.57
N GLY A 55 -38.47 -1.04 8.40
CA GLY A 55 -38.46 -2.39 7.80
C GLY A 55 -37.65 -2.57 6.50
N ARG A 56 -37.10 -1.51 5.90
CA ARG A 56 -36.27 -1.62 4.68
C ARG A 56 -34.85 -1.14 4.98
N PRO A 57 -33.79 -1.96 4.78
CA PRO A 57 -32.43 -1.45 4.86
C PRO A 57 -32.30 -0.27 3.90
N SER A 58 -31.63 0.79 4.33
CA SER A 58 -31.39 1.93 3.44
C SER A 58 -30.71 1.40 2.16
N ARG A 59 -31.10 1.92 0.99
CA ARG A 59 -30.49 1.50 -0.29
C ARG A 59 -28.97 1.67 -0.30
N ILE A 60 -28.43 2.50 0.60
CA ILE A 60 -26.99 2.66 0.85
C ILE A 60 -26.42 1.40 1.52
N LEU A 61 -27.09 0.88 2.54
CA LEU A 61 -26.72 -0.37 3.20
C LEU A 61 -26.77 -1.56 2.24
N GLU A 62 -27.72 -1.60 1.30
CA GLU A 62 -27.76 -2.60 0.22
C GLU A 62 -26.56 -2.49 -0.72
N LEU A 63 -26.12 -1.28 -1.06
CA LEU A 63 -24.98 -1.05 -1.95
C LEU A 63 -23.65 -1.38 -1.26
N GLU A 64 -23.54 -1.06 0.03
CA GLU A 64 -22.42 -1.50 0.86
C GLU A 64 -22.39 -3.01 1.06
N LYS A 65 -23.57 -3.66 1.15
CA LYS A 65 -23.66 -5.14 1.14
C LYS A 65 -23.19 -5.70 -0.19
N LEU A 66 -23.67 -5.18 -1.32
CA LEU A 66 -23.20 -5.59 -2.65
C LEU A 66 -21.68 -5.43 -2.81
N LEU A 67 -21.10 -4.35 -2.30
CA LEU A 67 -19.66 -4.15 -2.31
C LEU A 67 -18.91 -5.10 -1.34
N ARG A 68 -19.47 -5.37 -0.15
CA ARG A 68 -18.93 -6.38 0.80
C ARG A 68 -18.98 -7.80 0.23
N ASP A 69 -20.09 -8.18 -0.37
CA ASP A 69 -20.33 -9.51 -0.96
C ASP A 69 -19.58 -9.67 -2.29
N SER A 70 -19.26 -8.57 -2.99
CA SER A 70 -18.40 -8.57 -4.18
C SER A 70 -16.93 -8.86 -3.88
N GLY A 71 -16.55 -9.02 -2.61
CA GLY A 71 -15.23 -9.50 -2.18
C GLY A 71 -14.81 -10.86 -2.78
N GLY A 72 -15.72 -11.56 -3.48
CA GLY A 72 -15.41 -12.78 -4.23
C GLY A 72 -16.19 -13.04 -5.54
N GLY A 73 -17.04 -12.15 -6.08
CA GLY A 73 -17.73 -12.47 -7.35
C GLY A 73 -18.80 -11.55 -7.94
N GLY A 74 -19.10 -10.39 -7.36
CA GLY A 74 -20.25 -9.57 -7.80
C GLY A 74 -19.99 -8.65 -9.02
N ILE A 75 -18.74 -8.25 -9.26
CA ILE A 75 -18.35 -7.36 -10.37
C ILE A 75 -17.27 -8.07 -11.17
N GLY A 76 -17.68 -8.81 -12.19
CA GLY A 76 -16.77 -9.55 -13.08
C GLY A 76 -16.24 -8.73 -14.25
N ASN A 77 -16.87 -7.59 -14.56
CA ASN A 77 -16.54 -6.76 -15.72
C ASN A 77 -16.33 -5.28 -15.33
N ILE A 78 -15.41 -4.61 -16.04
CA ILE A 78 -15.10 -3.20 -15.88
C ILE A 78 -16.31 -2.31 -16.15
N ASN A 79 -17.17 -2.66 -17.11
CA ASN A 79 -18.36 -1.87 -17.44
C ASN A 79 -19.33 -1.79 -16.26
N ASP A 80 -19.56 -2.91 -15.57
CA ASP A 80 -20.43 -2.94 -14.39
C ASP A 80 -19.85 -2.08 -13.26
N ALA A 81 -18.53 -2.11 -13.11
CA ALA A 81 -17.83 -1.27 -12.15
C ALA A 81 -17.99 0.22 -12.45
N LEU A 82 -17.89 0.62 -13.72
CA LEU A 82 -18.10 2.01 -14.15
C LEU A 82 -19.54 2.47 -13.95
N ILE A 83 -20.52 1.63 -14.32
CA ILE A 83 -21.94 1.91 -14.07
C ILE A 83 -22.20 2.06 -12.57
N LEU A 84 -21.58 1.22 -11.74
CA LEU A 84 -21.70 1.32 -10.29
C LEU A 84 -21.09 2.62 -9.77
N PHE A 85 -19.92 3.01 -10.28
CA PHE A 85 -19.26 4.26 -9.91
C PHE A 85 -20.14 5.47 -10.22
N ASP A 86 -20.74 5.53 -11.42
CA ASP A 86 -21.66 6.61 -11.81
C ASP A 86 -22.92 6.63 -10.93
N LYS A 87 -23.49 5.45 -10.64
CA LYS A 87 -24.61 5.31 -9.70
C LYS A 87 -24.25 5.81 -8.30
N MET A 88 -23.01 5.64 -7.86
CA MET A 88 -22.54 6.16 -6.57
C MET A 88 -22.47 7.69 -6.56
N LEU A 89 -21.98 8.32 -7.64
CA LEU A 89 -21.90 9.78 -7.76
C LEU A 89 -23.28 10.47 -7.76
N GLN A 90 -24.28 9.81 -8.35
CA GLN A 90 -25.64 10.34 -8.46
C GLN A 90 -26.44 10.24 -7.15
N ARG A 91 -25.99 9.47 -6.16
CA ARG A 91 -26.74 9.24 -4.92
C ARG A 91 -26.70 10.43 -3.97
N ARG A 92 -27.83 10.64 -3.28
CA ARG A 92 -28.01 11.63 -2.22
C ARG A 92 -28.68 10.93 -1.01
N PRO A 93 -28.02 10.87 0.17
CA PRO A 93 -26.68 11.39 0.46
C PRO A 93 -25.58 10.62 -0.30
N MET A 94 -24.44 11.28 -0.52
CA MET A 94 -23.32 10.69 -1.26
C MET A 94 -22.69 9.53 -0.47
N PRO A 95 -22.30 8.41 -1.11
CA PRO A 95 -21.64 7.32 -0.43
C PRO A 95 -20.31 7.73 0.21
N SER A 96 -19.89 6.98 1.23
CA SER A 96 -18.60 7.21 1.88
C SER A 96 -17.42 6.93 0.94
N ILE A 97 -16.28 7.60 1.18
CA ILE A 97 -15.03 7.36 0.45
C ILE A 97 -14.62 5.88 0.47
N MET A 98 -14.96 5.16 1.55
CA MET A 98 -14.69 3.73 1.70
C MET A 98 -15.37 2.90 0.61
N CYS A 99 -16.60 3.23 0.21
CA CYS A 99 -17.31 2.54 -0.88
C CYS A 99 -16.58 2.73 -2.21
N PHE A 100 -16.11 3.95 -2.48
CA PHE A 100 -15.34 4.25 -3.69
C PHE A 100 -14.02 3.47 -3.68
N ASN A 101 -13.31 3.44 -2.54
CA ASN A 101 -12.07 2.67 -2.39
C ASN A 101 -12.25 1.16 -2.60
N GLN A 102 -13.36 0.59 -2.13
CA GLN A 102 -13.70 -0.81 -2.39
C GLN A 102 -13.83 -1.07 -3.89
N LEU A 103 -14.60 -0.24 -4.59
CA LEU A 103 -14.80 -0.35 -6.04
C LEU A 103 -13.49 -0.16 -6.82
N LEU A 104 -12.70 0.87 -6.49
CA LEU A 104 -11.38 1.09 -7.08
C LEU A 104 -10.44 -0.09 -6.82
N GLY A 105 -10.52 -0.70 -5.64
CA GLY A 105 -9.78 -1.91 -5.29
C GLY A 105 -10.19 -3.12 -6.14
N VAL A 106 -11.48 -3.31 -6.42
CA VAL A 106 -11.96 -4.35 -7.34
C VAL A 106 -11.43 -4.10 -8.75
N ILE A 107 -11.56 -2.88 -9.27
CA ILE A 107 -11.05 -2.50 -10.60
C ILE A 107 -9.53 -2.72 -10.71
N ALA A 108 -8.78 -2.40 -9.65
CA ALA A 108 -7.34 -2.64 -9.59
C ALA A 108 -7.01 -4.14 -9.61
N LYS A 109 -7.78 -5.00 -8.92
CA LYS A 109 -7.61 -6.47 -8.97
C LYS A 109 -7.90 -7.03 -10.37
N MET A 110 -8.76 -6.39 -11.13
CA MET A 110 -9.01 -6.70 -12.54
C MET A 110 -7.92 -6.19 -13.49
N ASN A 111 -6.82 -5.62 -12.97
CA ASN A 111 -5.72 -5.01 -13.73
C ASN A 111 -6.08 -3.77 -14.56
N HIS A 112 -7.24 -3.14 -14.33
CA HIS A 112 -7.64 -1.90 -14.99
C HIS A 112 -7.07 -0.65 -14.28
N TYR A 113 -5.74 -0.60 -14.13
CA TYR A 113 -5.03 0.42 -13.35
C TYR A 113 -5.20 1.84 -13.87
N SER A 114 -5.21 2.03 -15.20
CA SER A 114 -5.43 3.33 -15.83
C SER A 114 -6.82 3.89 -15.50
N THR A 115 -7.84 3.03 -15.51
CA THR A 115 -9.21 3.38 -15.13
C THR A 115 -9.28 3.85 -13.68
N VAL A 116 -8.65 3.12 -12.75
CA VAL A 116 -8.59 3.52 -11.33
C VAL A 116 -8.03 4.93 -11.15
N ILE A 117 -6.94 5.26 -11.86
CA ILE A 117 -6.31 6.59 -11.80
C ILE A 117 -7.26 7.67 -12.33
N SER A 118 -7.93 7.39 -13.46
CA SER A 118 -8.91 8.30 -14.06
C SER A 118 -10.09 8.58 -13.11
N LEU A 119 -10.67 7.52 -12.54
CA LEU A 119 -11.78 7.63 -11.60
C LEU A 119 -11.38 8.36 -10.31
N SER A 120 -10.18 8.08 -9.78
CA SER A 120 -9.64 8.79 -8.61
C SER A 120 -9.44 10.28 -8.87
N LYS A 121 -9.02 10.65 -10.09
CA LYS A 121 -8.92 12.06 -10.50
C LYS A 121 -10.29 12.71 -10.59
N GLN A 122 -11.27 12.02 -11.18
CA GLN A 122 -12.66 12.48 -11.26
C GLN A 122 -13.27 12.70 -9.87
N MET A 123 -13.04 11.79 -8.92
CA MET A 123 -13.43 11.97 -7.51
C MET A 123 -12.90 13.29 -6.94
N GLY A 124 -11.61 13.56 -7.14
CA GLY A 124 -10.98 14.80 -6.67
C GLY A 124 -11.57 16.06 -7.30
N MET A 125 -11.90 16.02 -8.59
CA MET A 125 -12.57 17.14 -9.29
C MET A 125 -13.98 17.42 -8.75
N LEU A 126 -14.66 16.38 -8.25
CA LEU A 126 -15.98 16.48 -7.63
C LEU A 126 -15.92 16.83 -6.13
N GLY A 127 -14.75 17.15 -5.60
CA GLY A 127 -14.54 17.49 -4.19
C GLY A 127 -14.54 16.28 -3.24
N ILE A 128 -14.53 15.06 -3.77
CA ILE A 128 -14.40 13.84 -2.96
C ILE A 128 -12.93 13.68 -2.58
N MET A 129 -12.62 13.98 -1.31
CA MET A 129 -11.24 13.97 -0.83
C MET A 129 -10.68 12.54 -0.71
N PRO A 130 -9.51 12.26 -1.33
CA PRO A 130 -8.86 10.98 -1.20
C PRO A 130 -8.27 10.82 0.21
N ASP A 131 -8.43 9.63 0.77
CA ASP A 131 -7.82 9.21 2.02
C ASP A 131 -6.54 8.38 1.76
N VAL A 132 -5.90 7.90 2.84
CA VAL A 132 -4.71 7.03 2.78
C VAL A 132 -4.93 5.81 1.87
N SER A 133 -6.12 5.20 1.95
CA SER A 133 -6.47 4.02 1.16
C SER A 133 -6.54 4.34 -0.33
N THR A 134 -7.17 5.46 -0.69
CA THR A 134 -7.26 5.96 -2.08
C THR A 134 -5.87 6.16 -2.66
N LEU A 135 -5.01 6.87 -1.92
CA LEU A 135 -3.65 7.18 -2.37
C LEU A 135 -2.77 5.92 -2.46
N SER A 136 -2.92 4.97 -1.53
CA SER A 136 -2.23 3.67 -1.58
C SER A 136 -2.64 2.85 -2.80
N ILE A 137 -3.93 2.83 -3.15
CA ILE A 137 -4.44 2.20 -4.38
C ILE A 137 -3.83 2.87 -5.62
N MET A 138 -3.83 4.21 -5.67
CA MET A 138 -3.23 4.95 -6.79
C MET A 138 -1.73 4.67 -6.93
N ILE A 139 -0.97 4.63 -5.82
CA ILE A 139 0.44 4.26 -5.83
C ILE A 139 0.62 2.87 -6.45
N ASN A 140 -0.11 1.86 -5.96
CA ASN A 140 -0.05 0.52 -6.54
C ASN A 140 -0.35 0.52 -8.05
N CYS A 141 -1.39 1.24 -8.49
CA CYS A 141 -1.74 1.34 -9.92
C CYS A 141 -0.59 1.93 -10.75
N PHE A 142 0.05 3.01 -10.28
CA PHE A 142 1.23 3.56 -10.95
C PHE A 142 2.41 2.59 -10.98
N ILE A 143 2.62 1.81 -9.91
CA ILE A 143 3.68 0.80 -9.88
C ILE A 143 3.43 -0.32 -10.90
N GLN A 144 2.18 -0.79 -11.03
CA GLN A 144 1.84 -1.82 -12.01
C GLN A 144 1.92 -1.32 -13.46
N LEU A 145 1.75 -0.02 -13.68
CA LEU A 145 1.95 0.63 -14.97
C LEU A 145 3.41 1.02 -15.26
N ASN A 146 4.37 0.61 -14.40
CA ASN A 146 5.79 1.00 -14.47
C ASN A 146 6.03 2.53 -14.44
N GLN A 147 5.08 3.30 -13.90
CA GLN A 147 5.16 4.76 -13.78
C GLN A 147 5.63 5.16 -12.37
N MET A 148 6.84 4.75 -12.01
CA MET A 148 7.39 4.92 -10.66
C MET A 148 7.48 6.40 -10.22
N GLY A 149 7.80 7.31 -11.14
CA GLY A 149 7.82 8.75 -10.86
C GLY A 149 6.45 9.30 -10.41
N CYS A 150 5.37 8.88 -11.07
CA CYS A 150 4.01 9.22 -10.66
C CYS A 150 3.65 8.56 -9.32
N GLY A 151 4.09 7.33 -9.08
CA GLY A 151 3.96 6.66 -7.79
C GLY A 151 4.57 7.47 -6.64
N PHE A 152 5.79 7.97 -6.80
CA PHE A 152 6.42 8.85 -5.82
C PHE A 152 5.75 10.22 -5.71
N SER A 153 5.19 10.77 -6.79
CA SER A 153 4.40 12.00 -6.75
C SER A 153 3.16 11.84 -5.87
N VAL A 154 2.42 10.74 -6.01
CA VAL A 154 1.27 10.41 -5.16
C VAL A 154 1.70 10.16 -3.71
N PHE A 155 2.84 9.51 -3.50
CA PHE A 155 3.42 9.35 -2.16
C PHE A 155 3.78 10.71 -1.53
N GLY A 156 4.38 11.63 -2.28
CA GLY A 156 4.62 13.00 -1.83
C GLY A 156 3.32 13.74 -1.50
N LYS A 157 2.24 13.50 -2.24
CA LYS A 157 0.90 14.03 -1.92
C LYS A 157 0.37 13.44 -0.61
N LEU A 158 0.56 12.14 -0.37
CA LEU A 158 0.18 11.48 0.88
C LEU A 158 0.85 12.17 2.07
N LEU A 159 2.16 12.43 1.99
CA LEU A 159 2.90 13.14 3.04
C LEU A 159 2.44 14.59 3.21
N LYS A 160 2.24 15.33 2.11
CA LYS A 160 1.78 16.73 2.14
C LYS A 160 0.39 16.91 2.75
N LEU A 161 -0.46 15.89 2.66
CA LEU A 161 -1.78 15.89 3.31
C LEU A 161 -1.72 15.49 4.79
N GLY A 162 -0.52 15.25 5.34
CA GLY A 162 -0.32 14.88 6.74
C GLY A 162 -0.63 13.42 7.04
N PHE A 163 -0.74 12.57 6.02
CA PHE A 163 -0.96 11.14 6.24
C PHE A 163 0.36 10.42 6.52
N GLU A 164 0.33 9.49 7.46
CA GLU A 164 1.46 8.62 7.74
C GLU A 164 1.47 7.41 6.77
N PRO A 165 2.58 7.15 6.06
CA PRO A 165 2.75 5.92 5.31
C PRO A 165 2.68 4.69 6.20
N ASN A 166 1.87 3.72 5.79
CA ASN A 166 1.87 2.40 6.42
C ASN A 166 2.80 1.43 5.69
N ALA A 167 3.04 0.28 6.32
CA ALA A 167 3.94 -0.74 5.79
C ALA A 167 3.57 -1.14 4.35
N LYS A 168 2.29 -1.40 4.09
CA LYS A 168 1.80 -1.78 2.75
C LYS A 168 2.19 -0.78 1.66
N THR A 169 2.05 0.52 1.92
CA THR A 169 2.38 1.56 0.94
C THR A 169 3.88 1.60 0.68
N MET A 170 4.70 1.51 1.72
CA MET A 170 6.16 1.47 1.62
C MET A 170 6.64 0.20 0.87
N THR A 171 6.13 -0.97 1.23
CA THR A 171 6.42 -2.25 0.55
C THR A 171 6.01 -2.22 -0.93
N THR A 172 4.91 -1.54 -1.28
CA THR A 172 4.48 -1.39 -2.68
C THR A 172 5.47 -0.57 -3.49
N LEU A 173 5.98 0.54 -2.94
CA LEU A 173 7.02 1.34 -3.59
C LEU A 173 8.34 0.56 -3.72
N ILE A 174 8.75 -0.15 -2.66
CA ILE A 174 9.92 -1.04 -2.67
C ILE A 174 9.77 -2.09 -3.79
N LYS A 175 8.61 -2.75 -3.89
CA LYS A 175 8.31 -3.69 -4.97
C LYS A 175 8.46 -3.06 -6.36
N GLY A 176 8.03 -1.81 -6.52
CA GLY A 176 8.21 -1.05 -7.76
C GLY A 176 9.69 -0.82 -8.12
N LEU A 177 10.49 -0.40 -7.15
CA LEU A 177 11.94 -0.20 -7.32
C LEU A 177 12.65 -1.51 -7.68
N CYS A 178 12.29 -2.60 -7.00
CA CYS A 178 12.74 -3.95 -7.29
C CYS A 178 12.44 -4.37 -8.73
N LYS A 179 11.21 -4.16 -9.21
CA LYS A 179 10.82 -4.45 -10.61
C LYS A 179 11.64 -3.68 -11.64
N MET A 180 12.08 -2.47 -11.30
CA MET A 180 12.92 -1.64 -12.17
C MET A 180 14.43 -1.97 -12.06
N GLY A 181 14.81 -2.94 -11.24
CA GLY A 181 16.22 -3.26 -10.96
C GLY A 181 16.94 -2.21 -10.11
N ASN A 182 16.23 -1.23 -9.54
CA ASN A 182 16.83 -0.21 -8.68
C ASN A 182 16.99 -0.74 -7.25
N THR A 183 17.97 -1.61 -7.06
CA THR A 183 18.26 -2.27 -5.78
C THR A 183 18.73 -1.30 -4.70
N SER A 184 19.59 -0.34 -5.05
CA SER A 184 20.04 0.73 -4.14
C SER A 184 18.86 1.54 -3.59
N GLY A 185 17.93 1.94 -4.47
CA GLY A 185 16.71 2.64 -4.07
C GLY A 185 15.82 1.78 -3.15
N ALA A 186 15.68 0.49 -3.44
CA ALA A 186 14.89 -0.42 -2.61
C ALA A 186 15.45 -0.54 -1.18
N ILE A 187 16.77 -0.66 -1.03
CA ILE A 187 17.44 -0.67 0.28
C ILE A 187 17.28 0.67 0.98
N GLN A 188 17.52 1.78 0.28
CA GLN A 188 17.37 3.11 0.87
C GLN A 188 15.94 3.32 1.40
N LEU A 189 14.93 2.86 0.65
CA LEU A 189 13.54 2.98 1.07
C LEU A 189 13.20 2.04 2.23
N LEU A 190 13.78 0.83 2.29
CA LEU A 190 13.70 -0.05 3.48
C LEU A 190 14.26 0.64 4.73
N ARG A 191 15.43 1.29 4.63
CA ARG A 191 16.03 2.02 5.77
C ARG A 191 15.17 3.20 6.21
N LYS A 192 14.60 3.94 5.27
CA LYS A 192 13.65 5.02 5.58
C LYS A 192 12.37 4.49 6.22
N MET A 193 11.89 3.33 5.75
CA MET A 193 10.71 2.67 6.31
C MET A 193 10.91 2.42 7.81
N GLU A 194 12.07 1.93 8.24
CA GLU A 194 12.36 1.67 9.67
C GLU A 194 12.16 2.89 10.60
N GLY A 195 12.29 4.12 10.09
CA GLY A 195 12.02 5.35 10.85
C GLY A 195 10.55 5.82 10.83
N VAL A 196 9.70 5.22 9.99
CA VAL A 196 8.29 5.62 9.78
C VAL A 196 7.33 4.49 10.19
N CYS A 197 7.62 3.24 9.82
CA CYS A 197 6.81 2.06 10.14
C CYS A 197 7.66 0.78 10.18
N LYS A 198 7.24 -0.23 10.93
CA LYS A 198 8.02 -1.46 11.08
C LYS A 198 7.97 -2.31 9.79
N PRO A 199 9.11 -2.67 9.17
CA PRO A 199 9.12 -3.64 8.08
C PRO A 199 8.73 -5.03 8.59
N ASP A 200 8.00 -5.76 7.77
CA ASP A 200 7.50 -7.10 8.06
C ASP A 200 8.14 -8.17 7.16
N VAL A 201 7.75 -9.44 7.38
CA VAL A 201 8.21 -10.59 6.59
C VAL A 201 7.96 -10.39 5.09
N VAL A 202 6.83 -9.77 4.72
CA VAL A 202 6.47 -9.52 3.31
C VAL A 202 7.44 -8.52 2.67
N THR A 203 7.84 -7.50 3.42
CA THR A 203 8.78 -6.48 2.96
C THR A 203 10.16 -7.07 2.69
N PHE A 204 10.72 -7.83 3.63
CA PHE A 204 12.01 -8.50 3.44
C PHE A 204 11.95 -9.51 2.29
N ASN A 205 10.92 -10.36 2.26
CA ASN A 205 10.76 -11.35 1.20
C ASN A 205 10.65 -10.72 -0.18
N THR A 206 10.02 -9.56 -0.31
CA THR A 206 9.93 -8.83 -1.59
C THR A 206 11.31 -8.45 -2.12
N ILE A 207 12.19 -7.93 -1.25
CA ILE A 207 13.54 -7.50 -1.65
C ILE A 207 14.44 -8.73 -1.89
N ILE A 208 14.40 -9.71 -0.98
CA ILE A 208 15.17 -10.95 -1.09
C ILE A 208 14.85 -11.70 -2.38
N ASP A 209 13.56 -11.89 -2.69
CA ASP A 209 13.12 -12.52 -3.95
C ASP A 209 13.61 -11.75 -5.18
N SER A 210 13.47 -10.41 -5.15
CA SER A 210 13.95 -9.56 -6.24
C SER A 210 15.46 -9.67 -6.44
N PHE A 211 16.24 -9.71 -5.36
CA PHE A 211 17.70 -9.79 -5.42
C PHE A 211 18.13 -11.16 -5.93
N CYS A 212 17.50 -12.24 -5.46
CA CYS A 212 17.74 -13.59 -5.96
C CYS A 212 17.45 -13.70 -7.47
N LYS A 213 16.33 -13.15 -7.94
CA LYS A 213 16.00 -13.10 -9.38
C LYS A 213 16.94 -12.22 -10.19
N GLY A 214 17.49 -11.17 -9.57
CA GLY A 214 18.50 -10.30 -10.17
C GLY A 214 19.94 -10.84 -10.10
N GLY A 215 20.17 -12.05 -9.58
CA GLY A 215 21.51 -12.64 -9.43
C GLY A 215 22.32 -12.08 -8.25
N LEU A 216 21.75 -11.23 -7.41
CA LEU A 216 22.37 -10.57 -6.25
C LEU A 216 22.18 -11.39 -4.98
N ILE A 217 22.58 -12.66 -5.03
CA ILE A 217 22.35 -13.64 -3.95
C ILE A 217 23.11 -13.30 -2.67
N THR A 218 24.27 -12.65 -2.76
CA THR A 218 25.08 -12.29 -1.59
C THR A 218 24.37 -11.20 -0.79
N GLU A 219 23.82 -10.20 -1.47
CA GLU A 219 23.00 -9.14 -0.89
C GLU A 219 21.70 -9.70 -0.31
N ALA A 220 21.09 -10.68 -0.98
CA ALA A 220 19.91 -11.38 -0.46
C ALA A 220 20.20 -12.13 0.84
N LEU A 221 21.35 -12.82 0.94
CA LEU A 221 21.78 -13.51 2.17
C LEU A 221 22.14 -12.53 3.31
N ASN A 222 22.69 -11.36 2.98
CA ASN A 222 22.92 -10.29 3.96
C ASN A 222 21.60 -9.78 4.53
N LEU A 223 20.60 -9.51 3.67
CA LEU A 223 19.25 -9.12 4.11
C LEU A 223 18.55 -10.21 4.92
N PHE A 224 18.74 -11.48 4.56
CA PHE A 224 18.23 -12.61 5.34
C PHE A 224 18.82 -12.65 6.75
N SER A 225 20.14 -12.45 6.87
CA SER A 225 20.81 -12.38 8.17
C SER A 225 20.32 -11.18 9.00
N GLU A 226 20.13 -10.04 8.35
CA GLU A 226 19.58 -8.85 8.98
C GLU A 226 18.13 -9.05 9.47
N MET A 227 17.28 -9.69 8.67
CA MET A 227 15.90 -10.04 9.01
C MET A 227 15.85 -10.87 10.30
N ILE A 228 16.74 -11.87 10.42
CA ILE A 228 16.89 -12.69 11.64
C ILE A 228 17.36 -11.84 12.82
N ASN A 229 18.38 -11.00 12.64
CA ASN A 229 18.91 -10.13 13.69
C ASN A 229 17.88 -9.11 14.20
N LYS A 230 16.94 -8.70 13.35
CA LYS A 230 15.81 -7.84 13.70
C LYS A 230 14.64 -8.61 14.35
N GLY A 231 14.77 -9.92 14.56
CA GLY A 231 13.74 -10.77 15.15
C GLY A 231 12.52 -10.98 14.25
N ILE A 232 12.67 -10.81 12.93
CA ILE A 232 11.61 -11.08 11.97
C ILE A 232 11.81 -12.52 11.48
N PRO A 233 10.91 -13.47 11.82
CA PRO A 233 11.13 -14.88 11.51
C PRO A 233 10.99 -15.14 10.01
N PRO A 234 12.01 -15.74 9.36
CA PRO A 234 11.89 -16.23 7.99
C PRO A 234 10.79 -17.28 7.85
N ASN A 235 10.17 -17.34 6.68
CA ASN A 235 9.14 -18.34 6.36
C ASN A 235 9.47 -19.13 5.09
N VAL A 236 8.56 -20.01 4.67
CA VAL A 236 8.69 -20.84 3.46
C VAL A 236 9.04 -20.01 2.23
N VAL A 237 8.45 -18.83 2.09
CA VAL A 237 8.72 -17.92 0.96
C VAL A 237 10.15 -17.39 1.02
N THR A 238 10.64 -17.00 2.21
CA THR A 238 12.02 -16.52 2.39
C THR A 238 13.03 -17.57 1.94
N TYR A 239 12.91 -18.80 2.44
CA TYR A 239 13.83 -19.88 2.10
C TYR A 239 13.71 -20.30 0.64
N SER A 240 12.50 -20.45 0.11
CA SER A 240 12.29 -20.82 -1.29
C SER A 240 12.92 -19.80 -2.25
N SER A 241 12.81 -18.50 -1.97
CA SER A 241 13.46 -17.47 -2.77
C SER A 241 14.98 -17.57 -2.77
N LEU A 242 15.58 -17.77 -1.59
CA LEU A 242 17.04 -17.90 -1.44
C LEU A 242 17.57 -19.19 -2.09
N ILE A 243 16.88 -20.32 -1.90
CA ILE A 243 17.22 -21.60 -2.53
C ILE A 243 17.15 -21.44 -4.05
N HIS A 244 16.09 -20.83 -4.58
CA HIS A 244 15.96 -20.58 -6.02
C HIS A 244 17.09 -19.69 -6.56
N GLY A 245 17.43 -18.61 -5.85
CA GLY A 245 18.55 -17.75 -6.22
C GLY A 245 19.89 -18.47 -6.21
N ALA A 246 20.15 -19.29 -5.18
CA ALA A 246 21.38 -20.07 -5.05
C ALA A 246 21.49 -21.13 -6.16
N CYS A 247 20.41 -21.88 -6.43
CA CYS A 247 20.33 -22.87 -7.50
C CYS A 247 20.58 -22.25 -8.89
N ASN A 248 19.94 -21.12 -9.21
CA ASN A 248 20.12 -20.46 -10.51
C ASN A 248 21.55 -19.94 -10.76
N LEU A 249 22.35 -19.80 -9.70
CA LEU A 249 23.76 -19.38 -9.79
C LEU A 249 24.73 -20.56 -9.57
N GLY A 250 24.24 -21.80 -9.55
CA GLY A 250 25.06 -22.99 -9.29
C GLY A 250 25.66 -23.06 -7.88
N ARG A 251 25.18 -22.26 -6.93
CA ARG A 251 25.63 -22.23 -5.53
C ARG A 251 24.98 -23.36 -4.72
N TRP A 252 25.16 -24.60 -5.16
CA TRP A 252 24.54 -25.79 -4.59
C TRP A 252 24.77 -25.96 -3.10
N LYS A 253 25.98 -25.65 -2.61
CA LYS A 253 26.30 -25.69 -1.17
C LYS A 253 25.40 -24.77 -0.34
N ASP A 254 25.09 -23.58 -0.86
CA ASP A 254 24.20 -22.65 -0.18
C ASP A 254 22.74 -23.11 -0.24
N ALA A 255 22.30 -23.64 -1.39
CA ALA A 255 20.96 -24.18 -1.54
C ALA A 255 20.69 -25.33 -0.54
N THR A 256 21.61 -26.30 -0.46
CA THR A 256 21.51 -27.42 0.50
C THR A 256 21.57 -26.95 1.95
N ARG A 257 22.47 -26.00 2.28
CA ARG A 257 22.55 -25.41 3.61
C ARG A 257 21.23 -24.74 4.01
N LEU A 258 20.65 -23.95 3.12
CA LEU A 258 19.38 -23.25 3.35
C LEU A 258 18.21 -24.23 3.52
N LEU A 259 18.16 -25.31 2.73
CA LEU A 259 17.15 -26.36 2.86
C LEU A 259 17.26 -27.08 4.21
N ASN A 260 18.47 -27.47 4.61
CA ASN A 260 18.70 -28.09 5.92
C ASN A 260 18.34 -27.16 7.08
N GLU A 261 18.68 -25.87 6.96
CA GLU A 261 18.32 -24.87 7.96
C GLU A 261 16.80 -24.72 8.08
N MET A 262 16.09 -24.66 6.96
CA MET A 262 14.63 -24.60 6.87
C MET A 262 13.98 -25.79 7.61
N VAL A 263 14.43 -27.02 7.34
CA VAL A 263 13.95 -28.23 8.01
C VAL A 263 14.27 -28.22 9.50
N SER A 264 15.49 -27.83 9.90
CA SER A 264 15.90 -27.76 11.31
C SER A 264 15.05 -26.78 12.13
N LYS A 265 14.54 -25.72 11.48
CA LYS A 265 13.64 -24.72 12.06
C LYS A 265 12.17 -25.13 12.02
N LYS A 266 11.85 -26.37 11.62
CA LYS A 266 10.49 -26.90 11.47
C LYS A 266 9.64 -26.10 10.49
N ILE A 267 10.27 -25.53 9.47
CA ILE A 267 9.58 -24.88 8.36
C ILE A 267 9.52 -25.92 7.25
N GLU A 268 8.34 -26.42 6.93
CA GLU A 268 8.19 -27.51 5.95
C GLU A 268 8.38 -26.99 4.52
N PRO A 269 9.30 -27.60 3.73
CA PRO A 269 9.38 -27.37 2.29
C PRO A 269 8.03 -27.66 1.63
N ASN A 270 7.61 -26.79 0.71
CA ASN A 270 6.36 -26.98 -0.02
C ASN A 270 6.63 -27.37 -1.48
N VAL A 271 5.54 -27.58 -2.23
CA VAL A 271 5.59 -27.89 -3.68
C VAL A 271 6.48 -26.91 -4.44
N GLN A 272 6.46 -25.62 -4.09
CA GLN A 272 7.31 -24.61 -4.73
C GLN A 272 8.80 -24.89 -4.47
N THR A 273 9.19 -25.21 -3.23
CA THR A 273 10.57 -25.54 -2.86
C THR A 273 11.09 -26.74 -3.65
N PHE A 274 10.32 -27.83 -3.74
CA PHE A 274 10.71 -29.00 -4.52
C PHE A 274 10.75 -28.73 -6.02
N THR A 275 9.77 -27.98 -6.55
CA THR A 275 9.77 -27.56 -7.97
C THR A 275 11.03 -26.77 -8.32
N ILE A 276 11.51 -25.90 -7.41
CA ILE A 276 12.75 -25.14 -7.59
C ILE A 276 13.95 -26.09 -7.71
N LEU A 277 14.07 -27.07 -6.80
CA LEU A 277 15.19 -28.01 -6.77
C LEU A 277 15.21 -28.89 -8.02
N VAL A 278 14.08 -29.50 -8.38
CA VAL A 278 13.94 -30.34 -9.57
C VAL A 278 14.31 -29.56 -10.83
N ASN A 279 13.76 -28.35 -11.00
CA ASN A 279 14.09 -27.51 -12.15
C ASN A 279 15.59 -27.17 -12.22
N ALA A 280 16.22 -26.94 -11.08
CA ALA A 280 17.64 -26.65 -11.02
C ALA A 280 18.49 -27.87 -11.37
N TYR A 281 18.17 -29.05 -10.84
CA TYR A 281 18.87 -30.30 -11.15
C TYR A 281 18.74 -30.67 -12.64
N CYS A 282 17.54 -30.52 -13.21
CA CYS A 282 17.32 -30.74 -14.64
C CYS A 282 18.15 -29.78 -15.52
N LYS A 283 18.33 -28.51 -15.11
CA LYS A 283 19.16 -27.54 -15.85
C LYS A 283 20.63 -27.91 -15.86
N GLU A 284 21.15 -28.52 -14.80
CA GLU A 284 22.54 -29.00 -14.71
C GLU A 284 22.74 -30.41 -15.29
N GLY A 285 21.67 -31.06 -15.79
CA GLY A 285 21.72 -32.43 -16.32
C GLY A 285 21.77 -33.53 -15.24
N LEU A 286 21.52 -33.19 -13.98
CA LEU A 286 21.54 -34.10 -12.83
C LEU A 286 20.17 -34.74 -12.59
N VAL A 287 19.68 -35.51 -13.57
CA VAL A 287 18.29 -36.03 -13.57
C VAL A 287 18.04 -37.05 -12.45
N GLU A 288 19.03 -37.86 -12.08
CA GLU A 288 18.90 -38.85 -11.00
C GLU A 288 18.67 -38.18 -9.63
N GLU A 289 19.41 -37.11 -9.35
CA GLU A 289 19.20 -36.29 -8.14
C GLU A 289 17.81 -35.62 -8.15
N ALA A 290 17.34 -35.19 -9.32
CA ALA A 290 16.00 -34.61 -9.46
C ALA A 290 14.90 -35.62 -9.11
N GLN A 291 15.07 -36.90 -9.46
CA GLN A 291 14.12 -37.96 -9.16
C GLN A 291 14.06 -38.26 -7.65
N TYR A 292 15.23 -38.34 -6.98
CA TYR A 292 15.31 -38.58 -5.54
C TYR A 292 14.64 -37.48 -4.70
N VAL A 293 14.56 -36.25 -5.21
CA VAL A 293 13.94 -35.11 -4.53
C VAL A 293 12.39 -35.16 -4.57
N VAL A 294 11.81 -35.95 -5.48
CA VAL A 294 10.35 -36.05 -5.70
C VAL A 294 9.76 -37.32 -5.10
N GLU A 295 10.56 -38.38 -4.92
CA GLU A 295 10.19 -39.63 -4.24
C GLU A 295 10.14 -39.48 -2.71
#